data_AF-A0A0D8Y965-F1
#
_entry.id   AF-A0A0D8Y965-F1
#
_cell.length_a   1.000
_cell.length_b   1.000
_cell.length_c   1.000
_cell.angle_alpha   90.00
_cell.angle_beta   90.00
_cell.angle_gamma   90.00
#
_symmetry.space_group_name_H-M   'P 1'
#
loop_
_entity.id
_entity.type
_entity.pdbx_description
1 polymer ?
#
loop_
_entity_poly.entity_id
_entity_poly.type
_entity_poly.pdbx_seq_one_letter_code
_entity_poly.pdbx_strand_id
1 'polypeptide(L)'
;MITALIRRRVTATPFWGVDVHAVPARHLANTRAVMSKLNDEQRKELLSPLLDQGWKMVDGRDAIKKQFQFKNFNQAFSFMTRVALKAEKMDHHPEWFNVYNKVSV
;
A
#
# COMPACT_ATOMS: atom_id res chain seq x y z
N MET A 1 6.72 -15.23 2.40
CA MET A 1 5.92 -15.12 1.16
C MET A 1 4.64 -14.38 1.49
N ILE A 2 4.67 -13.04 1.54
CA ILE A 2 3.44 -12.23 1.67
C ILE A 2 3.57 -11.04 0.72
N THR A 3 2.63 -10.95 -0.22
CA THR A 3 2.67 -10.11 -1.42
C THR A 3 2.18 -8.69 -1.14
N ALA A 4 2.95 -7.67 -1.54
CA ALA A 4 2.49 -6.29 -1.60
C ALA A 4 1.50 -6.10 -2.77
N LEU A 5 0.20 -6.27 -2.51
CA LEU A 5 -0.88 -5.95 -3.45
C LEU A 5 -1.18 -4.44 -3.51
N ILE A 6 -0.95 -3.82 -4.67
CA ILE A 6 -1.31 -2.43 -4.95
C ILE A 6 -2.84 -2.27 -4.92
N ARG A 7 -3.35 -1.43 -4.01
CA ARG A 7 -4.78 -1.26 -3.72
C ARG A 7 -5.08 0.21 -3.35
N ARG A 8 -6.26 0.75 -3.74
CA ARG A 8 -6.66 2.17 -3.57
C ARG A 8 -7.67 2.36 -2.42
N ARG A 9 -7.57 3.49 -1.68
CA ARG A 9 -8.54 3.96 -0.67
C ARG A 9 -9.38 5.14 -1.22
N VAL A 10 -10.69 5.14 -0.97
CA VAL A 10 -11.60 6.28 -1.23
C VAL A 10 -12.06 6.84 0.13
N THR A 11 -12.01 8.15 0.34
CA THR A 11 -12.39 8.82 1.60
C THR A 11 -13.56 9.78 1.39
N ALA A 12 -14.61 9.68 2.20
CA ALA A 12 -15.67 10.69 2.32
C ALA A 12 -15.65 11.30 3.74
N THR A 13 -15.87 12.61 3.82
CA THR A 13 -15.80 13.47 5.02
C THR A 13 -17.03 13.32 5.95
N PRO A 14 -16.92 13.64 7.26
CA PRO A 14 -18.05 13.54 8.19
C PRO A 14 -18.81 14.87 8.33
N PHE A 15 -20.14 14.84 8.28
CA PHE A 15 -21.05 15.95 8.56
C PHE A 15 -21.76 15.66 9.90
N TRP A 16 -21.62 16.54 10.90
CA TRP A 16 -22.25 16.41 12.22
C TRP A 16 -23.62 17.09 12.22
N GLY A 17 -24.65 16.38 12.66
CA GLY A 17 -25.99 16.92 12.94
C GLY A 17 -26.83 15.88 13.69
N VAL A 18 -27.28 16.23 14.89
CA VAL A 18 -28.00 15.35 15.83
C VAL A 18 -29.50 15.54 15.62
N ASP A 19 -30.24 14.49 15.30
CA ASP A 19 -31.69 14.43 15.45
C ASP A 19 -32.13 13.02 15.86
N VAL A 20 -32.83 12.94 16.99
CA VAL A 20 -33.27 11.69 17.64
C VAL A 20 -34.73 11.39 17.27
N HIS A 21 -34.93 10.77 16.11
CA HIS A 21 -36.18 10.05 15.80
C HIS A 21 -35.86 8.70 15.18
N ALA A 22 -36.56 7.66 15.65
CA ALA A 22 -36.30 6.26 15.36
C ALA A 22 -36.21 5.94 13.86
N VAL A 23 -35.10 5.33 13.45
CA VAL A 23 -34.91 4.79 12.09
C VAL A 23 -34.88 3.26 12.21
N PRO A 24 -35.61 2.51 11.37
CA PRO A 24 -35.54 1.05 11.39
C PRO A 24 -34.11 0.61 11.09
N ALA A 25 -33.72 -0.55 11.64
CA ALA A 25 -32.41 -1.16 11.44
C ALA A 25 -32.14 -1.42 9.95
N ARG A 26 -31.66 -0.39 9.26
CA ARG A 26 -31.03 -0.49 7.96
C ARG A 26 -29.81 -1.36 8.16
N HIS A 27 -29.85 -2.54 7.55
CA HIS A 27 -28.72 -3.43 7.40
C HIS A 27 -27.61 -2.61 6.74
N LEU A 28 -26.75 -2.00 7.57
CA LEU A 28 -25.52 -1.40 7.12
C LEU A 28 -24.69 -2.60 6.69
N ALA A 29 -24.85 -2.97 5.41
CA ALA A 29 -23.91 -3.84 4.74
C ALA A 29 -22.55 -3.22 5.01
N ASN A 30 -21.80 -3.87 5.88
CA ASN A 30 -20.46 -3.48 6.24
C ASN A 30 -19.63 -3.75 4.99
N THR A 31 -19.59 -2.79 4.06
CA THR A 31 -18.83 -2.90 2.82
C THR A 31 -17.37 -2.80 3.19
N ARG A 32 -16.81 -3.90 3.70
CA ARG A 32 -15.37 -4.10 3.79
C ARG A 32 -14.85 -3.77 2.39
N ALA A 33 -13.99 -2.76 2.28
CA ALA A 33 -13.38 -2.40 1.00
C ALA A 33 -12.73 -3.66 0.42
N VAL A 34 -13.37 -4.26 -0.58
CA VAL A 34 -12.83 -5.42 -1.29
C VAL A 34 -11.77 -4.86 -2.19
N MET A 35 -10.51 -4.96 -1.78
CA MET A 35 -9.48 -4.39 -2.62
C MET A 35 -9.18 -5.37 -3.76
N SER A 36 -9.50 -4.95 -4.98
CA SER A 36 -9.30 -5.70 -6.21
C SER A 36 -7.87 -5.53 -6.74
N LYS A 37 -7.46 -6.42 -7.66
CA LYS A 37 -6.25 -6.23 -8.45
C LYS A 37 -6.42 -5.05 -9.41
N LEU A 38 -5.31 -4.43 -9.80
CA LEU A 38 -5.31 -3.44 -10.88
C LEU A 38 -5.66 -4.11 -12.21
N ASN A 39 -6.55 -3.47 -12.98
CA ASN A 39 -6.81 -3.83 -14.38
C ASN A 39 -5.71 -3.29 -15.31
N ASP A 40 -5.79 -3.59 -16.59
CA ASP A 40 -4.72 -3.29 -17.55
C ASP A 40 -4.55 -1.79 -17.79
N GLU A 41 -5.65 -1.04 -17.82
CA GLU A 41 -5.63 0.42 -17.96
C GLU A 41 -4.97 1.07 -16.75
N GLN A 42 -5.37 0.66 -15.54
CA GLN A 42 -4.78 1.14 -14.28
C GLN A 42 -3.31 0.79 -14.16
N ARG A 43 -2.90 -0.41 -14.62
CA ARG A 43 -1.49 -0.80 -14.64
C ARG A 43 -0.69 0.12 -15.53
N LYS A 44 -1.18 0.41 -16.74
CA LYS A 44 -0.51 1.31 -17.68
C LYS A 44 -0.35 2.72 -17.10
N GLU A 45 -1.38 3.24 -16.47
CA GLU A 45 -1.34 4.59 -15.89
C GLU A 45 -0.49 4.67 -14.61
N LEU A 46 -0.72 3.76 -13.66
CA LEU A 46 -0.16 3.86 -12.31
C LEU A 46 1.24 3.27 -12.17
N LEU A 47 1.62 2.28 -12.99
CA LEU A 47 2.93 1.64 -12.90
C LEU A 47 4.01 2.40 -13.66
N SER A 48 3.68 3.04 -14.78
CA SER A 48 4.66 3.78 -15.62
C SER A 48 5.62 4.66 -14.80
N PRO A 49 5.15 5.59 -13.94
CA PRO A 49 6.04 6.43 -13.16
C PRO A 49 6.90 5.66 -12.13
N LEU A 50 6.43 4.51 -11.65
CA LEU A 50 7.20 3.66 -10.75
C LEU A 50 8.30 2.92 -11.50
N LEU A 51 8.00 2.41 -12.70
CA LEU A 51 8.95 1.72 -13.55
C LEU A 51 10.09 2.65 -13.99
N ASP A 52 9.76 3.90 -14.34
CA ASP A 52 10.75 4.95 -14.65
C ASP A 52 11.68 5.26 -13.47
N GLN A 53 11.17 5.09 -12.24
CA GLN A 53 11.95 5.25 -11.01
C GLN A 53 12.71 3.98 -10.61
N GLY A 54 12.78 2.97 -11.48
CA GLY A 54 13.57 1.75 -11.25
C GLY A 54 12.86 0.66 -10.45
N TRP A 55 11.54 0.76 -10.25
CA TRP A 55 10.75 -0.42 -9.89
C TRP A 55 10.66 -1.37 -11.09
N LYS A 56 10.54 -2.66 -10.82
CA LYS A 56 10.44 -3.68 -11.87
C LYS A 56 9.35 -4.68 -11.52
N MET A 57 8.74 -5.27 -12.52
CA MET A 57 7.86 -6.42 -12.32
C MET A 57 8.66 -7.61 -11.77
N VAL A 58 8.02 -8.46 -10.98
CA VAL A 58 8.58 -9.73 -10.52
C VAL A 58 8.19 -10.83 -11.49
N ASP A 59 9.17 -11.57 -12.01
CA ASP A 59 8.90 -12.69 -12.91
C ASP A 59 8.08 -13.78 -12.19
N GLY A 60 6.98 -14.21 -12.82
CA GLY A 60 6.10 -15.25 -12.27
C GLY A 60 5.26 -14.82 -11.06
N ARG A 61 5.26 -13.53 -10.67
CA ARG A 61 4.45 -13.02 -9.55
C ARG A 61 3.86 -11.65 -9.88
N ASP A 62 2.58 -11.46 -9.56
CA ASP A 62 1.90 -10.16 -9.69
C ASP A 62 2.33 -9.20 -8.57
N ALA A 63 3.55 -8.67 -8.69
CA ALA A 63 4.20 -7.78 -7.74
C ALA A 63 5.24 -6.90 -8.45
N ILE A 64 5.62 -5.81 -7.79
CA ILE A 64 6.78 -4.98 -8.17
C ILE A 64 7.88 -5.14 -7.14
N LYS A 65 9.13 -4.97 -7.56
CA LYS A 65 10.32 -4.98 -6.70
C LYS A 65 11.25 -3.81 -7.01
N LYS A 66 11.99 -3.36 -6.00
CA LYS A 66 13.08 -2.39 -6.13
C LYS A 66 14.15 -2.61 -5.07
N GLN A 67 15.41 -2.43 -5.45
CA GLN A 67 16.52 -2.42 -4.51
C GLN A 67 16.95 -0.98 -4.20
N PHE A 68 17.05 -0.66 -2.92
CA PHE A 68 17.57 0.59 -2.42
C PHE A 68 18.96 0.35 -1.82
N GLN A 69 19.89 1.27 -2.06
CA GLN A 69 21.22 1.26 -1.49
C GLN A 69 21.48 2.59 -0.76
N PHE A 70 21.91 2.48 0.49
CA PHE A 70 22.18 3.61 1.38
C PHE A 70 23.67 3.69 1.73
N LYS A 71 24.08 4.74 2.43
CA LYS A 71 25.49 4.88 2.86
C LYS A 71 25.92 3.81 3.87
N ASN A 72 25.02 3.44 4.79
CA ASN A 72 25.28 2.51 5.88
C ASN A 72 23.98 1.90 6.42
N PHE A 73 24.09 1.01 7.41
CA PHE A 73 22.94 0.37 8.05
C PHE A 73 21.98 1.35 8.72
N ASN A 74 22.49 2.37 9.42
CA ASN A 74 21.65 3.33 10.14
C ASN A 74 20.68 4.06 9.18
N GLN A 75 21.17 4.48 8.02
CA GLN A 75 20.31 5.11 7.00
C GLN A 75 19.29 4.13 6.41
N ALA A 76 19.69 2.88 6.13
CA ALA A 76 18.78 1.85 5.63
C ALA A 76 17.65 1.56 6.63
N PHE A 77 18.00 1.39 7.91
CA PHE A 77 17.02 1.10 8.96
C PHE A 77 16.12 2.30 9.28
N SER A 78 16.64 3.53 9.16
CA SER A 78 15.83 4.76 9.26
C SER A 78 14.80 4.85 8.14
N PHE A 79 15.18 4.49 6.90
CA PHE A 79 14.25 4.36 5.79
C PHE A 79 13.17 3.30 6.08
N MET A 80 13.58 2.11 6.53
CA MET A 80 12.66 1.03 6.87
C MET A 80 11.66 1.45 7.96
N THR A 81 12.10 2.13 9.01
CA THR A 81 11.24 2.61 10.09
C THR A 81 10.14 3.55 9.57
N ARG A 82 10.49 4.48 8.66
CA ARG A 82 9.51 5.39 8.05
C ARG A 82 8.49 4.64 7.20
N VAL A 83 8.93 3.63 6.45
CA VAL A 83 8.02 2.77 5.67
C VAL A 83 7.11 1.96 6.59
N ALA A 84 7.62 1.40 7.69
CA ALA A 84 6.83 0.63 8.66
C ALA A 84 5.68 1.46 9.25
N LEU A 85 5.95 2.70 9.69
CA LEU A 85 4.92 3.61 10.20
C LEU A 85 3.82 3.91 9.16
N LYS A 86 4.21 4.07 7.89
CA LYS A 86 3.27 4.29 6.80
C LYS A 86 2.46 3.03 6.47
N ALA A 87 3.11 1.88 6.48
CA ALA A 87 2.50 0.57 6.26
C ALA A 87 1.42 0.26 7.29
N GLU A 88 1.70 0.50 8.58
CA GLU A 88 0.73 0.36 9.67
C GLU A 88 -0.50 1.26 9.46
N LYS A 89 -0.29 2.53 9.12
CA LYS A 89 -1.41 3.46 8.83
C LYS A 89 -2.25 3.03 7.63
N MET A 90 -1.65 2.31 6.68
CA MET A 90 -2.31 1.84 5.47
C MET A 90 -2.90 0.44 5.61
N ASP A 91 -2.60 -0.28 6.69
CA ASP A 91 -2.86 -1.72 6.83
C ASP A 91 -2.35 -2.50 5.61
N HIS A 92 -1.12 -2.14 5.16
CA HIS A 92 -0.50 -2.72 3.98
C HIS A 92 1.02 -2.80 4.13
N HIS A 93 1.53 -4.01 4.33
CA HIS A 93 2.93 -4.25 4.68
C HIS A 93 3.75 -4.69 3.45
N PRO A 94 5.00 -4.22 3.32
CA PRO A 94 5.92 -4.72 2.31
C PRO A 94 6.46 -6.11 2.69
N GLU A 95 6.92 -6.84 1.68
CA GLU A 95 7.86 -7.95 1.88
C GLU A 95 9.25 -7.43 1.52
N TRP A 96 10.19 -7.46 2.46
CA TRP A 96 11.52 -6.93 2.23
C TRP A 96 12.62 -7.83 2.78
N PHE A 97 13.82 -7.62 2.27
CA PHE A 97 15.05 -8.24 2.76
C PHE A 97 16.12 -7.16 2.91
N ASN A 98 16.75 -7.09 4.07
CA ASN A 98 17.79 -6.11 4.36
C ASN A 98 19.10 -6.80 4.72
N VAL A 99 20.19 -6.36 4.08
CA VAL A 99 21.57 -6.70 4.45
C VAL A 99 22.36 -5.40 4.52
N TYR A 100 22.70 -4.98 5.73
CA TYR A 100 23.44 -3.75 6.00
C TYR A 100 22.80 -2.53 5.31
N ASN A 101 23.44 -1.97 4.29
CA ASN A 101 23.01 -0.77 3.59
C ASN A 101 22.12 -1.04 2.36
N LYS A 102 21.72 -2.29 2.11
CA LYS A 102 20.85 -2.67 0.98
C LYS A 102 19.49 -3.13 1.48
N VAL A 103 18.42 -2.58 0.92
CA VAL A 103 17.04 -3.00 1.21
C VAL A 103 16.38 -3.37 -0.11
N SER A 104 16.01 -4.63 -0.27
CA SER A 104 15.18 -5.11 -1.37
C SER A 104 13.74 -5.13 -0.89
N VAL A 105 12.85 -4.42 -1.61
CA VAL A 105 11.40 -4.37 -1.38
C VAL A 105 10.70 -4.93 -2.61
#